data_AF-C1MSQ4-F1
#
_entry.id   AF-C1MSQ4-F1
#
_cell.length_a   1.000
_cell.length_b   1.000
_cell.length_c   1.000
_cell.angle_alpha   90.00
_cell.angle_beta   90.00
_cell.angle_gamma   90.00
#
_symmetry.space_group_name_H-M   'P 1'
#
loop_
_entity.id
_entity.type
_entity.pdbx_description
1 polymer ?
#
loop_
_entity_poly.entity_id
_entity_poly.type
_entity_poly.pdbx_seq_one_letter_code
_entity_poly.pdbx_strand_id
1 'polypeptide(L)'
;MASRRARALVTVLLLALTASATLATTSGDVAPRAAETTRGDGAVEAASERVVAFASSDSRPRRASSARTLLSKPNTRAKPDYDVYLTRARALEEIERVARENPAVARLEWKRRSTRDGNYTAAVPIVTVDLAAREREEGEEGEDGGGERPRVLLNYGEHGRELITVDVAVALVRALAEGGADAAARLAHAEAGDAALVAAALRRAIFKIVPMENVNGRDAVERGEYCERKNGRGVDTNRNFGVDWGVRAPDYDPKEEHPGAHAFSEPEAIVLKELVEEFKPHAWVNVHSGMEALFMPFDHKSETPTGAGAEAMEETLKKARSCLNWSPYDRVRVVNAINAWHCRGRCVVGGGGKGVGYLAHGTATDWMYVARGVPVAFTWEIYGDVDAHYDDCFAMFNPIGKRAHDDVVERWVAAAVTLVPLLRHHPDVPAMVGGERASPTKKPPAAAADAERRSAGGGGGGTAAPRAGNEAAASSSSSSSSSIPRFAFVLACAAACACYHCAGRRRRGKRARSPRGRRLVGPFAV
;
A
#
# COMPACT_ATOMS: atom_id res chain seq x y z
N MET A 1 4.97 -73.91 30.54
CA MET A 1 4.77 -73.97 29.07
C MET A 1 5.37 -72.68 28.51
N ALA A 2 6.46 -72.66 27.73
CA ALA A 2 6.67 -73.28 26.41
C ALA A 2 5.81 -72.59 25.33
N SER A 3 6.33 -72.09 24.20
CA SER A 3 7.73 -72.01 23.71
C SER A 3 7.88 -70.91 22.63
N ARG A 4 9.06 -70.27 22.44
CA ARG A 4 10.01 -70.43 21.28
C ARG A 4 9.41 -70.09 19.90
N ARG A 5 10.07 -69.46 18.90
CA ARG A 5 11.47 -69.11 18.51
C ARG A 5 11.34 -68.11 17.31
N ALA A 6 12.33 -67.42 16.73
CA ALA A 6 13.68 -66.95 17.12
C ALA A 6 14.27 -66.08 15.97
N ARG A 7 15.14 -65.10 16.31
CA ARG A 7 16.49 -64.73 15.76
C ARG A 7 16.71 -64.62 14.22
N ALA A 8 17.62 -63.79 13.67
CA ALA A 8 18.83 -63.10 14.16
C ALA A 8 18.99 -61.69 13.46
N LEU A 9 19.68 -60.65 13.96
CA LEU A 9 21.11 -60.46 14.32
C LEU A 9 22.06 -60.64 13.09
N VAL A 10 23.06 -59.81 12.70
CA VAL A 10 23.93 -58.73 13.29
C VAL A 10 24.38 -57.79 12.10
N THR A 11 24.42 -56.45 12.13
CA THR A 11 25.53 -55.50 12.54
C THR A 11 26.91 -55.78 11.87
N VAL A 12 27.82 -54.87 11.46
CA VAL A 12 28.45 -53.68 12.12
C VAL A 12 29.41 -52.93 11.12
N LEU A 13 29.64 -51.60 11.29
CA LEU A 13 30.79 -50.71 10.87
C LEU A 13 31.38 -50.75 9.41
N LEU A 14 32.18 -49.81 8.87
CA LEU A 14 32.49 -48.34 8.94
C LEU A 14 33.85 -48.14 8.19
N LEU A 15 34.18 -46.88 7.83
CA LEU A 15 35.52 -46.29 7.60
C LEU A 15 36.22 -46.24 6.20
N ALA A 16 36.91 -45.10 6.05
CA ALA A 16 37.92 -44.64 5.07
C ALA A 16 37.45 -44.34 3.62
N LEU A 17 37.58 -43.11 3.07
CA LEU A 17 38.76 -42.24 2.82
C LEU A 17 39.75 -42.82 1.79
N THR A 18 39.77 -42.26 0.57
CA THR A 18 40.84 -41.35 0.06
C THR A 18 40.59 -40.93 -1.38
N ALA A 19 41.28 -39.86 -1.81
CA ALA A 19 41.12 -39.22 -3.12
C ALA A 19 42.02 -39.83 -4.22
N SER A 20 41.73 -39.49 -5.47
CA SER A 20 42.75 -39.28 -6.51
C SER A 20 42.24 -38.30 -7.57
N ALA A 21 43.13 -37.39 -7.99
CA ALA A 21 42.94 -36.43 -9.07
C ALA A 21 43.95 -36.73 -10.20
N THR A 22 44.03 -35.85 -11.21
CA THR A 22 45.01 -35.80 -12.32
C THR A 22 44.79 -36.82 -13.46
N LEU A 23 45.08 -36.53 -14.75
CA LEU A 23 45.59 -35.32 -15.44
C LEU A 23 45.29 -35.39 -16.97
N ALA A 24 45.13 -34.23 -17.62
CA ALA A 24 45.60 -33.91 -19.00
C ALA A 24 45.12 -34.74 -20.24
N THR A 25 45.15 -34.30 -21.52
CA THR A 25 45.28 -32.99 -22.25
C THR A 25 44.94 -33.23 -23.74
N THR A 26 45.05 -32.19 -24.58
CA THR A 26 45.07 -32.17 -26.07
C THR A 26 43.68 -32.22 -26.73
N SER A 27 43.25 -31.37 -27.68
CA SER A 27 43.73 -30.16 -28.41
C SER A 27 43.44 -30.40 -29.90
N GLY A 28 42.81 -29.44 -30.58
CA GLY A 28 42.44 -29.60 -31.99
C GLY A 28 41.72 -28.37 -32.53
N ASP A 29 42.46 -27.29 -32.77
CA ASP A 29 42.03 -26.20 -33.67
C ASP A 29 41.83 -26.73 -35.10
N VAL A 30 40.98 -26.04 -35.88
CA VAL A 30 41.30 -25.50 -37.23
C VAL A 30 40.07 -24.78 -37.80
N ALA A 31 40.24 -23.48 -38.06
CA ALA A 31 39.67 -22.81 -39.23
C ALA A 31 40.86 -22.39 -40.11
N PRO A 32 40.77 -22.41 -41.46
CA PRO A 32 40.47 -21.13 -42.14
C PRO A 32 39.88 -21.21 -43.57
N ARG A 33 39.24 -20.13 -44.06
CA ARG A 33 39.71 -19.30 -45.21
C ARG A 33 38.66 -18.29 -45.69
N ALA A 34 39.16 -17.26 -46.40
CA ALA A 34 38.39 -16.21 -47.06
C ALA A 34 38.80 -16.06 -48.54
N ALA A 35 37.90 -15.50 -49.35
CA ALA A 35 38.11 -14.80 -50.64
C ALA A 35 36.79 -14.04 -50.96
N GLU A 36 36.76 -12.70 -51.06
CA GLU A 36 36.89 -11.88 -52.29
C GLU A 36 35.78 -12.08 -53.35
N THR A 37 35.32 -11.09 -54.13
CA THR A 37 35.19 -9.61 -54.04
C THR A 37 34.21 -9.17 -55.15
N THR A 38 33.42 -8.10 -54.96
CA THR A 38 33.04 -7.17 -56.07
C THR A 38 32.67 -5.79 -55.52
N ARG A 39 33.15 -4.73 -56.18
CA ARG A 39 32.89 -3.31 -55.86
C ARG A 39 31.52 -2.83 -56.34
N GLY A 40 31.03 -1.78 -55.69
CA GLY A 40 30.08 -0.81 -56.24
C GLY A 40 30.26 0.52 -55.51
N ASP A 41 30.89 1.50 -56.16
CA ASP A 41 31.29 2.77 -55.55
C ASP A 41 30.10 3.75 -55.37
N GLY A 42 30.16 4.59 -54.34
CA GLY A 42 29.11 5.58 -54.04
C GLY A 42 29.41 6.43 -52.80
N ALA A 43 30.39 7.32 -52.90
CA ALA A 43 30.83 8.19 -51.79
C ALA A 43 30.18 9.59 -51.83
N VAL A 44 29.57 10.01 -50.71
CA VAL A 44 29.42 11.41 -50.25
C VAL A 44 29.27 11.34 -48.72
N GLU A 45 30.33 11.51 -47.94
CA GLU A 45 30.83 12.77 -47.36
C GLU A 45 29.91 13.41 -46.29
N ALA A 46 30.51 13.80 -45.16
CA ALA A 46 29.80 14.27 -43.97
C ALA A 46 29.69 15.80 -43.91
N ALA A 47 28.51 16.30 -43.54
CA ALA A 47 28.24 17.69 -43.18
C ALA A 47 27.23 17.68 -42.02
N SER A 48 27.67 17.96 -40.79
CA SER A 48 27.76 19.30 -40.17
C SER A 48 26.39 19.91 -39.82
N GLU A 49 26.28 20.32 -38.56
CA GLU A 49 25.17 21.01 -37.90
C GLU A 49 24.35 21.99 -38.77
N ARG A 50 23.03 21.98 -38.57
CA ARG A 50 22.16 23.17 -38.72
C ARG A 50 20.86 23.01 -37.94
N VAL A 51 20.90 23.37 -36.65
CA VAL A 51 19.68 23.71 -35.90
C VAL A 51 19.22 25.09 -36.36
N VAL A 52 18.03 25.18 -36.94
CA VAL A 52 17.45 26.48 -37.33
C VAL A 52 16.84 27.13 -36.08
N ALA A 53 17.55 28.11 -35.53
CA ALA A 53 17.04 28.93 -34.44
C ALA A 53 16.07 29.99 -34.99
N PHE A 54 14.83 30.00 -34.51
CA PHE A 54 13.97 31.18 -34.57
C PHE A 54 13.97 31.83 -33.19
N ALA A 55 14.45 33.07 -33.10
CA ALA A 55 14.63 33.75 -31.83
C ALA A 55 13.34 34.41 -31.34
N SER A 56 13.02 34.24 -30.05
CA SER A 56 12.24 35.23 -29.30
C SER A 56 12.76 35.32 -27.86
N SER A 57 12.96 36.56 -27.44
CA SER A 57 13.61 37.08 -26.24
C SER A 57 13.47 36.34 -24.89
N ASP A 58 14.61 36.32 -24.21
CA ASP A 58 14.80 36.54 -22.76
C ASP A 58 14.49 35.41 -21.75
N SER A 59 15.49 34.56 -21.53
CA SER A 59 15.96 34.28 -20.15
C SER A 59 17.41 33.75 -20.17
N ARG A 60 18.20 34.12 -19.15
CA ARG A 60 19.63 33.76 -19.06
C ARG A 60 19.81 32.24 -18.91
N PRO A 61 20.71 31.59 -19.67
CA PRO A 61 20.96 30.16 -19.52
C PRO A 61 21.63 29.88 -18.16
N ARG A 62 20.91 29.24 -17.24
CA ARG A 62 21.54 28.56 -16.12
C ARG A 62 22.43 27.45 -16.69
N ARG A 63 23.74 27.53 -16.42
CA ARG A 63 24.72 26.50 -16.82
C ARG A 63 24.21 25.11 -16.44
N ALA A 64 24.28 24.18 -17.40
CA ALA A 64 24.08 22.77 -17.12
C ALA A 64 25.12 22.28 -16.09
N SER A 65 24.65 21.90 -14.90
CA SER A 65 25.47 21.28 -13.84
C SER A 65 24.88 19.98 -13.30
N SER A 66 23.79 19.47 -13.89
CA SER A 66 23.08 18.27 -13.42
C SER A 66 23.78 16.96 -13.80
N ALA A 67 24.62 16.95 -14.84
CA ALA A 67 25.30 15.74 -15.33
C ALA A 67 26.52 15.28 -14.50
N ARG A 68 26.82 15.90 -13.34
CA ARG A 68 28.04 15.61 -12.56
C ARG A 68 27.85 15.45 -11.05
N THR A 69 26.60 15.29 -10.59
CA THR A 69 26.28 15.04 -9.17
C THR A 69 25.50 13.73 -8.95
N LEU A 70 25.50 12.84 -9.94
CA LEU A 70 25.15 11.41 -9.80
C LEU A 70 26.41 10.56 -9.53
N LEU A 71 27.43 11.15 -8.90
CA LEU A 71 28.47 10.37 -8.24
C LEU A 71 27.81 9.67 -7.05
N SER A 72 27.59 8.36 -7.23
CA SER A 72 26.92 7.43 -6.32
C SER A 72 27.00 7.84 -4.85
N LYS A 73 25.84 8.05 -4.22
CA LYS A 73 25.76 8.04 -2.76
C LYS A 73 26.33 6.71 -2.25
N PRO A 74 27.09 6.70 -1.15
CA PRO A 74 27.73 5.47 -0.69
C PRO A 74 26.65 4.46 -0.31
N ASN A 75 26.68 3.27 -0.94
CA ASN A 75 25.93 2.12 -0.45
C ASN A 75 26.41 1.81 0.98
N THR A 76 25.56 2.00 1.97
CA THR A 76 25.86 1.77 3.39
C THR A 76 25.93 0.27 3.70
N ARG A 77 25.38 -0.55 2.80
CA ARG A 77 25.20 -2.01 2.91
C ARG A 77 24.42 -2.33 4.16
N ALA A 78 23.34 -1.59 4.40
CA ALA A 78 22.50 -1.77 5.55
C ALA A 78 21.89 -3.18 5.54
N LYS A 79 21.63 -3.68 6.75
CA LYS A 79 21.10 -5.02 6.97
C LYS A 79 20.04 -4.94 8.07
N PRO A 80 19.10 -5.90 8.12
CA PRO A 80 18.21 -6.05 9.26
C PRO A 80 19.00 -6.11 10.58
N ASP A 81 18.65 -5.20 11.49
CA ASP A 81 19.03 -5.28 12.90
C ASP A 81 17.90 -6.00 13.63
N TYR A 82 18.12 -7.26 13.99
CA TYR A 82 17.08 -8.09 14.63
C TYR A 82 16.90 -7.83 16.13
N ASP A 83 17.66 -6.91 16.73
CA ASP A 83 17.31 -6.33 18.03
C ASP A 83 16.23 -5.23 17.89
N VAL A 84 16.04 -4.70 16.67
CA VAL A 84 15.00 -3.72 16.31
C VAL A 84 13.83 -4.37 15.59
N TYR A 85 14.11 -5.12 14.52
CA TYR A 85 13.11 -5.78 13.68
C TYR A 85 12.81 -7.20 14.17
N LEU A 86 11.55 -7.59 14.15
CA LEU A 86 11.16 -8.99 14.36
C LEU A 86 11.70 -9.86 13.23
N THR A 87 12.28 -11.02 13.56
CA THR A 87 12.49 -12.09 12.56
C THR A 87 11.15 -12.72 12.19
N ARG A 88 11.09 -13.50 11.11
CA ARG A 88 9.90 -14.25 10.71
C ARG A 88 9.40 -15.15 11.83
N ALA A 89 10.30 -15.90 12.47
CA ALA A 89 9.96 -16.75 13.61
C ALA A 89 9.34 -15.92 14.74
N ARG A 90 10.01 -14.85 15.19
CA ARG A 90 9.51 -14.00 16.29
C ARG A 90 8.19 -13.30 15.97
N ALA A 91 8.00 -12.84 14.73
CA ALA A 91 6.74 -12.22 14.31
C ALA A 91 5.58 -13.22 14.38
N LEU A 92 5.79 -14.44 13.89
CA LEU A 92 4.77 -15.51 13.92
C LEU A 92 4.52 -16.02 15.34
N GLU A 93 5.56 -16.21 16.15
CA GLU A 93 5.47 -16.58 17.56
C GLU A 93 4.68 -15.54 18.38
N GLU A 94 4.90 -14.24 18.14
CA GLU A 94 4.13 -13.18 18.79
C GLU A 94 2.66 -13.17 18.35
N ILE A 95 2.37 -13.38 17.06
CA ILE A 95 0.99 -13.51 16.56
C ILE A 95 0.28 -14.73 17.20
N GLU A 96 0.96 -15.88 17.27
CA GLU A 96 0.46 -17.09 17.93
C GLU A 96 0.25 -16.87 19.43
N ARG A 97 1.19 -16.21 20.12
CA ARG A 97 1.09 -15.84 21.53
C ARG A 97 -0.14 -14.95 21.78
N VAL A 98 -0.29 -13.87 21.03
CA VAL A 98 -1.38 -12.90 21.20
C VAL A 98 -2.74 -13.54 20.97
N ALA A 99 -2.90 -14.36 19.92
CA ALA A 99 -4.15 -15.07 19.66
C ALA A 99 -4.46 -16.12 20.76
N ARG A 100 -3.45 -16.87 21.21
CA ARG A 100 -3.59 -17.86 22.30
C ARG A 100 -3.94 -17.22 23.64
N GLU A 101 -3.46 -16.01 23.92
CA GLU A 101 -3.66 -15.31 25.19
C GLU A 101 -4.92 -14.44 25.21
N ASN A 102 -5.50 -14.15 24.05
CA ASN A 102 -6.74 -13.36 23.92
C ASN A 102 -7.82 -14.09 23.09
N PRO A 103 -8.15 -15.37 23.38
CA PRO A 103 -8.99 -16.21 22.52
C PRO A 103 -10.44 -15.71 22.37
N ALA A 104 -10.92 -14.92 23.34
CA ALA A 104 -12.24 -14.26 23.30
C ALA A 104 -12.37 -13.26 22.13
N VAL A 105 -11.28 -12.62 21.71
CA VAL A 105 -11.30 -11.54 20.69
C VAL A 105 -10.44 -11.84 19.48
N ALA A 106 -9.42 -12.71 19.58
CA ALA A 106 -8.46 -12.97 18.53
C ALA A 106 -8.37 -14.47 18.20
N ARG A 107 -8.53 -14.80 16.91
CA ARG A 107 -8.37 -16.16 16.39
C ARG A 107 -7.39 -16.18 15.23
N LEU A 108 -6.28 -16.90 15.39
CA LEU A 108 -5.36 -17.21 14.30
C LEU A 108 -5.86 -18.40 13.48
N GLU A 109 -5.73 -18.29 12.17
CA GLU A 109 -5.96 -19.36 11.20
C GLU A 109 -4.79 -19.41 10.21
N TRP A 110 -4.38 -20.61 9.79
CA TRP A 110 -3.35 -20.81 8.78
C TRP A 110 -3.99 -21.33 7.49
N LYS A 111 -4.25 -20.46 6.51
CA LYS A 111 -4.70 -20.93 5.19
C LYS A 111 -3.50 -21.43 4.40
N ARG A 112 -3.54 -22.72 4.04
CA ARG A 112 -2.51 -23.40 3.26
C ARG A 112 -2.99 -23.67 1.84
N ARG A 113 -2.17 -23.29 0.85
CA ARG A 113 -2.37 -23.65 -0.56
C ARG A 113 -1.06 -24.13 -1.14
N SER A 114 -1.16 -24.99 -2.14
CA SER A 114 -0.02 -25.56 -2.85
C SER A 114 -0.21 -25.37 -4.35
N THR A 115 0.89 -25.31 -5.09
CA THR A 115 0.85 -25.36 -6.56
C THR A 115 0.23 -26.67 -7.04
N ARG A 116 -0.28 -26.69 -8.28
CA ARG A 116 -0.98 -27.87 -8.85
C ARG A 116 -0.13 -29.14 -8.90
N ASP A 117 1.20 -28.99 -8.99
CA ASP A 117 2.18 -30.07 -8.96
C ASP A 117 2.64 -30.46 -7.53
N GLY A 118 2.20 -29.72 -6.50
CA GLY A 118 2.55 -29.94 -5.09
C GLY A 118 3.95 -29.49 -4.68
N ASN A 119 4.78 -28.99 -5.61
CA ASN A 119 6.19 -28.70 -5.37
C ASN A 119 6.43 -27.42 -4.54
N TYR A 120 5.41 -26.57 -4.40
CA TYR A 120 5.49 -25.35 -3.59
C TYR A 120 4.21 -25.15 -2.80
N THR A 121 4.35 -24.57 -1.60
CA THR A 121 3.26 -24.38 -0.64
C THR A 121 3.43 -23.06 0.08
N ALA A 122 2.38 -22.23 0.10
CA ALA A 122 2.26 -21.11 1.01
C ALA A 122 1.39 -21.52 2.21
N ALA A 123 1.75 -21.03 3.40
CA ALA A 123 0.91 -21.04 4.57
C ALA A 123 0.81 -19.61 5.06
N VAL A 124 -0.35 -18.98 4.86
CA VAL A 124 -0.57 -17.57 5.19
C VAL A 124 -1.28 -17.50 6.55
N PRO A 125 -0.72 -16.79 7.54
CA PRO A 125 -1.38 -16.53 8.81
C PRO A 125 -2.49 -15.49 8.61
N ILE A 126 -3.64 -15.73 9.21
CA ILE A 126 -4.81 -14.83 9.18
C ILE A 126 -5.31 -14.68 10.61
N VAL A 127 -5.12 -13.51 11.20
CA VAL A 127 -5.68 -13.16 12.51
C VAL A 127 -7.05 -12.54 12.28
N THR A 128 -8.11 -13.18 12.77
CA THR A 128 -9.43 -12.54 12.88
C THR A 128 -9.53 -11.87 14.25
N VAL A 129 -9.89 -10.59 14.29
CA VAL A 129 -10.11 -9.85 15.55
C VAL A 129 -11.55 -9.31 15.59
N ASP A 130 -12.29 -9.65 16.64
CA ASP A 130 -13.64 -9.15 16.94
C ASP A 130 -13.65 -8.63 18.38
N LEU A 131 -13.53 -7.31 18.54
CA LEU A 131 -13.41 -6.69 19.88
C LEU A 131 -14.72 -6.71 20.66
N ALA A 132 -15.87 -6.77 19.99
CA ALA A 132 -17.17 -6.91 20.63
C ALA A 132 -17.45 -8.35 21.12
N ALA A 133 -16.60 -9.32 20.80
CA ALA A 133 -16.77 -10.69 21.27
C ALA A 133 -16.53 -10.84 22.79
N ARG A 134 -15.58 -10.10 23.37
CA ARG A 134 -15.36 -10.06 24.83
C ARG A 134 -16.61 -9.59 25.58
N GLU A 135 -17.21 -8.50 25.13
CA GLU A 135 -18.37 -7.88 25.81
C GLU A 135 -19.60 -8.83 25.79
N ARG A 136 -19.75 -9.63 24.72
CA ARG A 136 -20.77 -10.68 24.62
C ARG A 136 -20.49 -11.88 25.54
N GLU A 137 -19.23 -12.21 25.83
CA GLU A 137 -18.86 -13.27 26.80
C GLU A 137 -19.03 -12.79 28.26
N GLU A 138 -18.81 -11.50 28.53
CA GLU A 138 -18.94 -10.90 29.87
C GLU A 138 -20.41 -10.65 30.28
N GLY A 139 -21.38 -10.96 29.42
CA GLY A 139 -22.81 -10.94 29.73
C GLY A 139 -23.46 -9.56 29.62
N GLU A 140 -22.76 -8.58 29.04
CA GLU A 140 -23.39 -7.32 28.65
C GLU A 140 -24.19 -7.55 27.36
N GLU A 141 -25.52 -7.45 27.45
CA GLU A 141 -26.42 -7.36 26.29
C GLU A 141 -26.23 -6.01 25.59
N GLY A 142 -25.06 -5.80 25.00
CA GLY A 142 -24.83 -4.70 24.07
C GLY A 142 -25.79 -4.85 22.90
N GLU A 143 -26.52 -3.79 22.57
CA GLU A 143 -27.42 -3.76 21.42
C GLU A 143 -26.64 -4.12 20.15
N ASP A 144 -26.78 -5.37 19.67
CA ASP A 144 -26.43 -5.69 18.29
C ASP A 144 -27.40 -4.89 17.43
N GLY A 145 -26.91 -3.76 16.91
CA GLY A 145 -27.70 -2.70 16.27
C GLY A 145 -28.35 -3.09 14.93
N GLY A 146 -28.70 -4.37 14.74
CA GLY A 146 -29.56 -4.93 13.69
C GLY A 146 -29.01 -4.88 12.26
N GLY A 147 -27.91 -4.15 12.03
CA GLY A 147 -27.32 -3.90 10.72
C GLY A 147 -25.99 -4.62 10.52
N GLU A 148 -25.64 -4.83 9.25
CA GLU A 148 -24.37 -5.44 8.83
C GLU A 148 -23.15 -4.79 9.50
N ARG A 149 -22.21 -5.62 9.96
CA ARG A 149 -20.96 -5.15 10.58
C ARG A 149 -19.93 -4.77 9.51
N PRO A 150 -19.23 -3.63 9.67
CA PRO A 150 -18.06 -3.29 8.86
C PRO A 150 -17.01 -4.40 8.89
N ARG A 151 -16.35 -4.64 7.76
CA ARG A 151 -15.37 -5.73 7.59
C ARG A 151 -14.10 -5.14 7.01
N VAL A 152 -13.03 -5.19 7.78
CA VAL A 152 -11.74 -4.57 7.44
C VAL A 152 -10.70 -5.67 7.26
N LEU A 153 -10.10 -5.76 6.09
CA LEU A 153 -9.00 -6.68 5.80
C LEU A 153 -7.71 -5.87 5.63
N LEU A 154 -6.71 -6.11 6.47
CA LEU A 154 -5.41 -5.43 6.40
C LEU A 154 -4.34 -6.45 6.02
N ASN A 155 -3.59 -6.18 4.96
CA ASN A 155 -2.61 -7.08 4.36
C ASN A 155 -1.20 -6.48 4.48
N TYR A 156 -0.24 -7.29 4.93
CA TYR A 156 1.12 -6.86 5.23
C TYR A 156 2.12 -7.93 4.77
N GLY A 157 3.36 -7.52 4.47
CA GLY A 157 4.45 -8.44 4.13
C GLY A 157 4.18 -9.26 2.85
N GLU A 158 3.53 -8.66 1.84
CA GLU A 158 3.38 -9.26 0.51
C GLU A 158 4.72 -9.32 -0.23
N HIS A 159 5.62 -8.35 -0.04
CA HIS A 159 6.99 -8.44 -0.54
C HIS A 159 7.99 -8.76 0.58
N GLY A 160 8.93 -9.67 0.30
CA GLY A 160 9.84 -10.22 1.33
C GLY A 160 10.71 -9.18 2.05
N ARG A 161 11.22 -8.19 1.31
CA ARG A 161 12.16 -7.15 1.80
C ARG A 161 11.52 -5.99 2.57
N GLU A 162 10.20 -5.96 2.67
CA GLU A 162 9.42 -4.88 3.30
C GLU A 162 9.17 -5.19 4.78
N LEU A 163 10.25 -5.44 5.53
CA LEU A 163 10.19 -5.96 6.91
C LEU A 163 9.32 -5.08 7.82
N ILE A 164 9.46 -3.76 7.71
CA ILE A 164 8.73 -2.76 8.51
C ILE A 164 7.20 -2.93 8.49
N THR A 165 6.65 -3.49 7.41
CA THR A 165 5.20 -3.74 7.29
C THR A 165 4.73 -4.83 8.26
N VAL A 166 5.57 -5.85 8.50
CA VAL A 166 5.29 -6.98 9.40
C VAL A 166 5.31 -6.51 10.85
N ASP A 167 6.30 -5.69 11.22
CA ASP A 167 6.42 -5.11 12.57
C ASP A 167 5.23 -4.19 12.90
N VAL A 168 4.73 -3.41 11.92
CA VAL A 168 3.43 -2.69 12.03
C VAL A 168 2.27 -3.65 12.27
N ALA A 169 2.19 -4.76 11.53
CA ALA A 169 1.10 -5.71 11.66
C ALA A 169 1.06 -6.40 13.03
N VAL A 170 2.21 -6.83 13.54
CA VAL A 170 2.34 -7.42 14.88
C VAL A 170 1.96 -6.40 15.96
N ALA A 171 2.45 -5.16 15.85
CA ALA A 171 2.10 -4.09 16.77
C ALA A 171 0.60 -3.75 16.74
N LEU A 172 -0.05 -3.77 15.57
CA LEU A 172 -1.49 -3.55 15.44
C LEU A 172 -2.31 -4.69 16.04
N VAL A 173 -1.95 -5.95 15.77
CA VAL A 173 -2.62 -7.12 16.36
C VAL A 173 -2.55 -7.07 17.88
N ARG A 174 -1.40 -6.70 18.45
CA ARG A 174 -1.24 -6.46 19.89
C ARG A 174 -2.10 -5.31 20.41
N ALA A 175 -2.07 -4.15 19.75
CA ALA A 175 -2.85 -2.98 20.14
C ALA A 175 -4.36 -3.27 20.20
N LEU A 176 -4.89 -4.05 19.25
CA LEU A 176 -6.29 -4.45 19.23
C LEU A 176 -6.59 -5.57 20.23
N ALA A 177 -5.86 -6.69 20.19
CA ALA A 177 -6.22 -7.90 20.95
C ALA A 177 -5.79 -7.86 22.42
N GLU A 178 -4.59 -7.35 22.73
CA GLU A 178 -4.11 -7.20 24.12
C GLU A 178 -4.68 -5.91 24.76
N GLY A 179 -4.75 -4.83 23.99
CA GLY A 179 -5.20 -3.51 24.47
C GLY A 179 -6.72 -3.35 24.55
N GLY A 180 -7.47 -4.01 23.67
CA GLY A 180 -8.91 -3.80 23.52
C GLY A 180 -9.28 -2.45 22.87
N ALA A 181 -10.57 -2.27 22.60
CA ALA A 181 -11.06 -1.12 21.84
C ALA A 181 -10.72 0.24 22.48
N ASP A 182 -10.84 0.38 23.81
CA ASP A 182 -10.64 1.67 24.50
C ASP A 182 -9.16 2.08 24.64
N ALA A 183 -8.22 1.13 24.62
CA ALA A 183 -6.80 1.43 24.56
C ALA A 183 -6.38 1.74 23.11
N ALA A 184 -6.80 0.88 22.16
CA ALA A 184 -6.53 1.10 20.73
C ALA A 184 -7.07 2.45 20.24
N ALA A 185 -8.27 2.85 20.66
CA ALA A 185 -8.88 4.13 20.30
C ALA A 185 -8.03 5.36 20.64
N ARG A 186 -7.16 5.28 21.66
CA ARG A 186 -6.25 6.37 22.06
C ARG A 186 -5.06 6.54 21.10
N LEU A 187 -4.84 5.57 20.22
CA LEU A 187 -3.84 5.64 19.14
C LEU A 187 -4.38 6.40 17.92
N ALA A 188 -5.69 6.57 17.78
CA ALA A 188 -6.26 7.28 16.65
C ALA A 188 -5.95 8.78 16.69
N HIS A 189 -5.88 9.41 15.51
CA HIS A 189 -5.76 10.86 15.43
C HIS A 189 -7.06 11.53 15.90
N ALA A 190 -6.94 12.53 16.78
CA ALA A 190 -8.08 13.13 17.50
C ALA A 190 -9.18 13.75 16.60
N GLU A 191 -8.86 14.14 15.37
CA GLU A 191 -9.84 14.67 14.40
C GLU A 191 -10.74 13.58 13.77
N ALA A 192 -10.40 12.29 13.90
CA ALA A 192 -11.23 11.19 13.38
C ALA A 192 -12.51 10.95 14.21
N GLY A 193 -12.45 11.32 15.49
CA GLY A 193 -13.49 11.21 16.51
C GLY A 193 -12.88 11.28 17.91
N ASP A 194 -13.72 11.51 18.93
CA ASP A 194 -13.30 11.27 20.31
C ASP A 194 -13.06 9.76 20.58
N ALA A 195 -12.38 9.45 21.68
CA ALA A 195 -12.00 8.07 21.98
C ALA A 195 -13.20 7.12 22.13
N ALA A 196 -14.38 7.61 22.55
CA ALA A 196 -15.58 6.79 22.68
C ALA A 196 -16.16 6.44 21.31
N LEU A 197 -16.24 7.42 20.40
CA LEU A 197 -16.65 7.18 19.00
C LEU A 197 -15.70 6.19 18.31
N VAL A 198 -14.39 6.40 18.46
CA VAL A 198 -13.39 5.51 17.85
C VAL A 198 -13.52 4.09 18.42
N ALA A 199 -13.62 3.94 19.75
CA ALA A 199 -13.75 2.63 20.38
C ALA A 199 -15.07 1.92 19.98
N ALA A 200 -16.17 2.65 19.83
CA ALA A 200 -17.43 2.10 19.30
C ALA A 200 -17.28 1.60 17.85
N ALA A 201 -16.60 2.36 16.98
CA ALA A 201 -16.31 1.94 15.61
C ALA A 201 -15.40 0.70 15.55
N LEU A 202 -14.40 0.61 16.43
CA LEU A 202 -13.51 -0.55 16.57
C LEU A 202 -14.26 -1.81 17.05
N ARG A 203 -15.17 -1.68 18.03
CA ARG A 203 -16.05 -2.78 18.49
C ARG A 203 -16.94 -3.28 17.36
N ARG A 204 -17.56 -2.36 16.60
CA ARG A 204 -18.51 -2.71 15.55
C ARG A 204 -17.84 -3.38 14.35
N ALA A 205 -16.61 -3.01 14.01
CA ALA A 205 -15.84 -3.64 12.95
C ALA A 205 -15.44 -5.10 13.28
N ILE A 206 -15.34 -5.94 12.23
CA ILE A 206 -14.64 -7.21 12.27
C ILE A 206 -13.35 -7.03 11.46
N PHE A 207 -12.21 -7.38 12.05
CA PHE A 207 -10.93 -7.33 11.38
C PHE A 207 -10.51 -8.72 10.90
N LYS A 208 -9.92 -8.78 9.72
CA LYS A 208 -8.96 -9.80 9.35
C LYS A 208 -7.62 -9.11 9.08
N ILE A 209 -6.56 -9.65 9.65
CA ILE A 209 -5.20 -9.13 9.50
C ILE A 209 -4.35 -10.28 8.98
N VAL A 210 -3.70 -10.07 7.83
CA VAL A 210 -2.67 -10.95 7.28
C VAL A 210 -1.33 -10.29 7.63
N PRO A 211 -0.65 -10.70 8.73
CA PRO A 211 0.54 -10.00 9.20
C PRO A 211 1.79 -10.26 8.35
N MET A 212 1.75 -11.29 7.50
CA MET A 212 2.81 -11.64 6.55
C MET A 212 2.22 -12.55 5.48
N GLU A 213 1.86 -12.02 4.32
CA GLU A 213 1.37 -12.83 3.20
C GLU A 213 2.48 -13.74 2.64
N ASN A 214 3.64 -13.16 2.35
CA ASN A 214 4.73 -13.84 1.65
C ASN A 214 5.79 -14.37 2.63
N VAL A 215 5.37 -15.34 3.44
CA VAL A 215 6.21 -16.04 4.43
C VAL A 215 7.47 -16.65 3.80
N ASN A 216 7.36 -17.17 2.57
CA ASN A 216 8.45 -17.84 1.85
C ASN A 216 9.49 -16.86 1.27
N GLY A 217 9.05 -15.70 0.76
CA GLY A 217 9.93 -14.62 0.33
C GLY A 217 10.65 -13.96 1.50
N ARG A 218 9.96 -13.80 2.63
CA ARG A 218 10.59 -13.36 3.89
C ARG A 218 11.70 -14.32 4.35
N ASP A 219 11.51 -15.63 4.20
CA ASP A 219 12.55 -16.64 4.47
C ASP A 219 13.80 -16.45 3.60
N ALA A 220 13.69 -15.91 2.38
CA ALA A 220 14.85 -15.60 1.53
C ALA A 220 15.64 -14.40 2.06
N VAL A 221 14.93 -13.32 2.40
CA VAL A 221 15.52 -12.11 2.98
C VAL A 221 16.29 -12.40 4.27
N GLU A 222 15.76 -13.27 5.14
CA GLU A 222 16.44 -13.64 6.40
C GLU A 222 17.64 -14.58 6.21
N ARG A 223 17.78 -15.24 5.05
CA ARG A 223 19.01 -15.95 4.64
C ARG A 223 20.10 -15.04 4.06
N GLY A 224 19.82 -13.74 3.90
CA GLY A 224 20.76 -12.75 3.36
C GLY A 224 20.41 -12.20 1.98
N GLU A 225 19.29 -12.65 1.38
CA GLU A 225 18.81 -12.17 0.09
C GLU A 225 18.05 -10.84 0.28
N TYR A 226 18.68 -9.82 0.88
CA TYR A 226 18.01 -8.60 1.41
C TYR A 226 17.27 -7.75 0.37
N CYS A 227 17.49 -7.99 -0.92
CA CYS A 227 16.76 -7.35 -2.01
C CYS A 227 15.57 -8.18 -2.51
N GLU A 228 15.29 -9.38 -1.98
CA GLU A 228 14.24 -10.23 -2.53
C GLU A 228 12.84 -9.68 -2.19
N ARG A 229 12.16 -9.26 -3.26
CA ARG A 229 10.78 -8.76 -3.28
C ARG A 229 9.76 -9.90 -3.35
N LYS A 230 10.08 -10.92 -4.13
CA LYS A 230 9.15 -11.92 -4.69
C LYS A 230 8.89 -13.07 -3.71
N ASN A 231 8.03 -14.01 -4.07
CA ASN A 231 7.80 -15.22 -3.29
C ASN A 231 8.95 -16.24 -3.44
N GLY A 232 8.87 -17.37 -2.75
CA GLY A 232 9.89 -18.43 -2.78
C GLY A 232 10.05 -19.15 -4.14
N ARG A 233 9.28 -18.76 -5.17
CA ARG A 233 9.45 -19.20 -6.57
C ARG A 233 9.93 -18.08 -7.49
N GLY A 234 10.23 -16.91 -6.95
CA GLY A 234 10.64 -15.74 -7.72
C GLY A 234 9.51 -15.10 -8.52
N VAL A 235 8.26 -15.20 -8.05
CA VAL A 235 7.09 -14.50 -8.61
C VAL A 235 6.69 -13.34 -7.71
N ASP A 236 6.45 -12.17 -8.31
CA ASP A 236 5.87 -11.02 -7.64
C ASP A 236 4.37 -11.29 -7.42
N THR A 237 3.98 -11.46 -6.16
CA THR A 237 2.59 -11.70 -5.76
C THR A 237 1.69 -10.54 -6.16
N ASN A 238 2.18 -9.30 -6.06
CA ASN A 238 1.45 -8.09 -6.47
C ASN A 238 1.56 -7.80 -7.99
N ARG A 239 1.88 -8.83 -8.77
CA ARG A 239 1.71 -8.89 -10.24
C ARG A 239 0.95 -10.16 -10.66
N ASN A 240 0.46 -10.96 -9.71
CA ASN A 240 -0.17 -12.26 -9.96
C ASN A 240 -1.71 -12.22 -9.97
N PHE A 241 -2.36 -11.06 -9.86
CA PHE A 241 -3.82 -10.94 -9.79
C PHE A 241 -4.47 -10.75 -11.17
N GLY A 242 -5.74 -11.15 -11.30
CA GLY A 242 -6.44 -11.28 -12.58
C GLY A 242 -7.01 -10.01 -13.22
N VAL A 243 -6.42 -8.83 -13.01
CA VAL A 243 -6.80 -7.58 -13.72
C VAL A 243 -5.62 -7.11 -14.55
N ASP A 244 -5.82 -7.03 -15.87
CA ASP A 244 -4.78 -6.66 -16.85
C ASP A 244 -3.49 -7.49 -16.75
N TRP A 245 -3.62 -8.74 -16.29
CA TRP A 245 -2.51 -9.61 -15.92
C TRP A 245 -1.56 -9.90 -17.09
N GLY A 246 -0.25 -9.91 -16.82
CA GLY A 246 0.78 -10.32 -17.77
C GLY A 246 1.17 -9.27 -18.80
N VAL A 247 0.48 -8.12 -18.83
CA VAL A 247 0.93 -6.92 -19.55
C VAL A 247 2.26 -6.44 -18.96
N ARG A 248 3.18 -6.03 -19.84
CA ARG A 248 4.50 -5.53 -19.47
C ARG A 248 4.62 -4.09 -19.94
N ALA A 249 4.65 -3.16 -19.00
CA ALA A 249 4.91 -1.75 -19.28
C ALA A 249 6.34 -1.56 -19.85
N PRO A 250 6.66 -0.42 -20.50
CA PRO A 250 7.98 -0.18 -21.10
C PRO A 250 9.16 -0.24 -20.11
N ASP A 251 8.87 -0.06 -18.83
CA ASP A 251 9.77 -0.04 -17.67
C ASP A 251 9.77 -1.36 -16.85
N TYR A 252 9.03 -2.39 -17.30
CA TYR A 252 8.93 -3.70 -16.65
C TYR A 252 10.30 -4.35 -16.37
N ASP A 253 10.60 -4.65 -15.10
CA ASP A 253 11.78 -5.44 -14.71
C ASP A 253 11.40 -6.89 -14.34
N PRO A 254 11.78 -7.91 -15.15
CA PRO A 254 11.51 -9.31 -14.82
C PRO A 254 12.22 -9.82 -13.55
N LYS A 255 13.19 -9.10 -12.98
CA LYS A 255 13.81 -9.48 -11.70
C LYS A 255 12.96 -9.09 -10.49
N GLU A 256 12.12 -8.08 -10.65
CA GLU A 256 11.31 -7.48 -9.59
C GLU A 256 9.83 -7.84 -9.74
N GLU A 257 9.33 -7.83 -10.97
CA GLU A 257 7.89 -7.81 -11.30
C GLU A 257 7.40 -9.07 -12.03
N HIS A 258 8.13 -10.19 -11.98
CA HIS A 258 7.74 -11.39 -12.70
C HIS A 258 6.32 -11.84 -12.30
N PRO A 259 5.31 -11.82 -13.20
CA PRO A 259 3.89 -11.96 -12.82
C PRO A 259 3.43 -13.41 -12.63
N GLY A 260 4.35 -14.38 -12.68
CA GLY A 260 4.05 -15.80 -12.66
C GLY A 260 3.69 -16.37 -14.03
N ALA A 261 3.09 -17.56 -14.03
CA ALA A 261 2.77 -18.31 -15.26
C ALA A 261 1.34 -18.03 -15.80
N HIS A 262 0.45 -17.59 -14.91
CA HIS A 262 -0.92 -17.14 -15.16
C HIS A 262 -1.39 -16.37 -13.92
N ALA A 263 -2.46 -15.58 -14.06
CA ALA A 263 -3.11 -14.96 -12.90
C ALA A 263 -3.53 -16.04 -11.89
N PHE A 264 -3.23 -15.81 -10.61
CA PHE A 264 -3.40 -16.74 -9.50
C PHE A 264 -2.63 -18.06 -9.67
N SER A 265 -1.43 -18.01 -10.26
CA SER A 265 -0.50 -19.16 -10.25
C SER A 265 0.14 -19.41 -8.90
N GLU A 266 0.22 -18.38 -8.04
CA GLU A 266 0.91 -18.46 -6.75
C GLU A 266 -0.04 -18.77 -5.58
N PRO A 267 0.30 -19.73 -4.70
CA PRO A 267 -0.50 -20.06 -3.54
C PRO A 267 -0.80 -18.89 -2.60
N GLU A 268 0.09 -17.91 -2.46
CA GLU A 268 -0.12 -16.69 -1.68
C GLU A 268 -1.34 -15.91 -2.20
N ALA A 269 -1.31 -15.52 -3.49
CA ALA A 269 -2.38 -14.78 -4.15
C ALA A 269 -3.70 -15.57 -4.19
N ILE A 270 -3.66 -16.91 -4.30
CA ILE A 270 -4.85 -17.77 -4.18
C ILE A 270 -5.47 -17.66 -2.78
N VAL A 271 -4.65 -17.67 -1.71
CA VAL A 271 -5.18 -17.52 -0.35
C VAL A 271 -5.82 -16.15 -0.15
N LEU A 272 -5.20 -15.06 -0.60
CA LEU A 272 -5.78 -13.72 -0.47
C LEU A 272 -7.08 -13.61 -1.29
N LYS A 273 -7.11 -14.15 -2.51
CA LYS A 273 -8.32 -14.25 -3.35
C LYS A 273 -9.47 -14.94 -2.61
N GLU A 274 -9.22 -16.13 -2.08
CA GLU A 274 -10.24 -16.90 -1.34
C GLU A 274 -10.67 -16.17 -0.06
N LEU A 275 -9.75 -15.50 0.63
CA LEU A 275 -10.05 -14.75 1.84
C LEU A 275 -11.01 -13.59 1.55
N VAL A 276 -10.80 -12.88 0.45
CA VAL A 276 -11.67 -11.77 0.00
C VAL A 276 -13.00 -12.28 -0.52
N GLU A 277 -13.02 -13.43 -1.20
CA GLU A 277 -14.24 -14.09 -1.68
C GLU A 277 -15.16 -14.56 -0.54
N GLU A 278 -14.57 -15.09 0.53
CA GLU A 278 -15.23 -15.56 1.74
C GLU A 278 -15.66 -14.39 2.64
N PHE A 279 -14.72 -13.50 3.00
CA PHE A 279 -14.92 -12.44 3.96
C PHE A 279 -15.67 -11.23 3.41
N LYS A 280 -15.59 -10.97 2.10
CA LYS A 280 -16.23 -9.82 1.42
C LYS A 280 -15.96 -8.50 2.17
N PRO A 281 -14.69 -8.08 2.30
CA PRO A 281 -14.33 -6.87 3.05
C PRO A 281 -15.04 -5.63 2.48
N HIS A 282 -15.40 -4.72 3.38
CA HIS A 282 -15.86 -3.38 3.04
C HIS A 282 -14.68 -2.42 2.84
N ALA A 283 -13.60 -2.64 3.59
CA ALA A 283 -12.33 -1.97 3.40
C ALA A 283 -11.19 -3.00 3.33
N TRP A 284 -10.30 -2.80 2.38
CA TRP A 284 -9.04 -3.53 2.23
C TRP A 284 -7.88 -2.55 2.08
N VAL A 285 -6.80 -2.82 2.80
CA VAL A 285 -5.55 -2.05 2.72
C VAL A 285 -4.39 -3.01 2.56
N ASN A 286 -3.61 -2.83 1.48
CA ASN A 286 -2.30 -3.45 1.31
C ASN A 286 -1.22 -2.51 1.85
N VAL A 287 -0.27 -3.04 2.61
CA VAL A 287 0.75 -2.22 3.26
C VAL A 287 2.14 -2.64 2.78
N HIS A 288 2.81 -1.70 2.13
CA HIS A 288 4.10 -1.82 1.47
C HIS A 288 5.09 -0.77 1.97
N SER A 289 6.35 -0.91 1.55
CA SER A 289 7.37 0.13 1.71
C SER A 289 8.29 0.17 0.48
N GLY A 290 9.20 1.15 0.46
CA GLY A 290 10.05 1.49 -0.70
C GLY A 290 9.81 2.93 -1.16
N MET A 291 8.67 3.53 -0.80
CA MET A 291 8.38 4.95 -0.97
C MET A 291 7.39 5.47 0.09
N GLU A 292 7.00 6.75 0.01
CA GLU A 292 5.91 7.30 0.82
C GLU A 292 4.72 7.68 -0.08
N ALA A 293 3.65 6.90 0.00
CA ALA A 293 2.45 7.07 -0.83
C ALA A 293 1.18 6.48 -0.20
N LEU A 294 0.03 6.96 -0.66
CA LEU A 294 -1.28 6.39 -0.40
C LEU A 294 -2.01 6.29 -1.74
N PHE A 295 -2.06 5.09 -2.30
CA PHE A 295 -2.78 4.84 -3.54
C PHE A 295 -4.18 4.31 -3.27
N MET A 296 -5.07 4.72 -4.16
CA MET A 296 -6.29 4.02 -4.52
C MET A 296 -6.11 3.48 -5.96
N PRO A 297 -7.04 2.71 -6.52
CA PRO A 297 -7.01 2.35 -7.93
C PRO A 297 -6.94 3.59 -8.86
N PHE A 298 -6.50 3.49 -10.11
CA PHE A 298 -5.99 2.28 -10.74
C PHE A 298 -4.47 2.23 -10.73
N ASP A 299 -3.89 1.03 -10.70
CA ASP A 299 -2.45 0.80 -10.80
C ASP A 299 -2.03 0.57 -12.27
N HIS A 300 -2.80 -0.22 -13.02
CA HIS A 300 -2.50 -0.60 -14.41
C HIS A 300 -2.69 0.54 -15.43
N LYS A 301 -3.26 1.68 -15.04
CA LYS A 301 -3.53 2.81 -15.94
C LYS A 301 -3.48 4.16 -15.21
N SER A 302 -3.15 5.21 -15.97
CA SER A 302 -2.99 6.59 -15.47
C SER A 302 -4.33 7.32 -15.24
N GLU A 303 -5.26 6.64 -14.57
CA GLU A 303 -6.60 7.11 -14.27
C GLU A 303 -6.91 6.98 -12.77
N THR A 304 -7.98 7.64 -12.33
CA THR A 304 -8.52 7.46 -10.98
C THR A 304 -10.01 7.17 -11.14
N PRO A 305 -10.60 6.21 -10.39
CA PRO A 305 -12.03 5.99 -10.37
C PRO A 305 -12.83 7.26 -10.06
N THR A 306 -14.10 7.26 -10.46
CA THR A 306 -14.99 8.43 -10.37
C THR A 306 -16.30 8.09 -9.68
N GLY A 307 -16.95 9.08 -9.07
CA GLY A 307 -18.22 8.94 -8.36
C GLY A 307 -18.05 8.82 -6.85
N ALA A 308 -19.18 8.85 -6.12
CA ALA A 308 -19.21 9.10 -4.68
C ALA A 308 -18.30 8.18 -3.82
N GLY A 309 -18.19 6.89 -4.15
CA GLY A 309 -17.28 5.98 -3.44
C GLY A 309 -15.80 6.30 -3.68
N ALA A 310 -15.44 6.61 -4.93
CA ALA A 310 -14.09 7.05 -5.28
C ALA A 310 -13.76 8.40 -4.65
N GLU A 311 -14.71 9.33 -4.60
CA GLU A 311 -14.58 10.61 -3.91
C GLU A 311 -14.34 10.42 -2.41
N ALA A 312 -15.12 9.56 -1.74
CA ALA A 312 -14.94 9.23 -0.31
C ALA A 312 -13.61 8.51 -0.01
N MET A 313 -13.14 7.64 -0.92
CA MET A 313 -11.79 7.07 -0.86
C MET A 313 -10.72 8.16 -0.96
N GLU A 314 -10.80 9.02 -1.98
CA GLU A 314 -9.84 10.09 -2.20
C GLU A 314 -9.84 11.08 -1.02
N GLU A 315 -11.01 11.41 -0.46
CA GLU A 315 -11.16 12.22 0.76
C GLU A 315 -10.56 11.56 2.00
N THR A 316 -10.55 10.23 2.11
CA THR A 316 -9.91 9.53 3.24
C THR A 316 -8.38 9.64 3.18
N LEU A 317 -7.81 9.60 1.98
CA LEU A 317 -6.36 9.69 1.76
C LEU A 317 -5.82 11.12 1.69
N LYS A 318 -6.65 12.07 1.23
CA LYS A 318 -6.25 13.42 0.80
C LYS A 318 -5.47 14.21 1.84
N LYS A 319 -4.68 15.15 1.33
CA LYS A 319 -4.05 16.19 2.14
C LYS A 319 -5.11 17.18 2.62
N ALA A 320 -5.09 17.50 3.91
CA ALA A 320 -5.90 18.56 4.50
C ALA A 320 -5.88 19.84 3.63
N ARG A 321 -7.04 20.21 3.06
CA ARG A 321 -7.13 21.50 2.36
C ARG A 321 -7.04 22.62 3.39
N SER A 322 -6.07 23.50 3.20
CA SER A 322 -5.91 24.68 4.03
C SER A 322 -7.14 25.59 3.92
N CYS A 323 -7.70 26.02 5.04
CA CYS A 323 -8.88 26.90 5.13
C CYS A 323 -8.64 28.35 4.64
N LEU A 324 -7.56 28.61 3.88
CA LEU A 324 -7.10 29.96 3.53
C LEU A 324 -8.00 30.72 2.54
N ASN A 325 -8.87 30.04 1.80
CA ASN A 325 -9.89 30.65 0.94
C ASN A 325 -11.27 30.09 1.31
N TRP A 326 -11.94 30.71 2.27
CA TRP A 326 -13.26 30.28 2.77
C TRP A 326 -14.33 31.34 2.51
N SER A 327 -15.42 30.94 1.85
CA SER A 327 -16.69 31.68 1.85
C SER A 327 -17.45 31.32 3.12
N PRO A 328 -18.02 32.29 3.88
CA PRO A 328 -18.72 32.01 5.14
C PRO A 328 -19.95 31.09 5.03
N TYR A 329 -20.37 30.70 3.81
CA TYR A 329 -21.48 29.80 3.54
C TYR A 329 -21.06 28.37 3.13
N ASP A 330 -19.82 28.15 2.68
CA ASP A 330 -19.34 26.86 2.20
C ASP A 330 -18.89 25.96 3.37
N ARG A 331 -19.82 25.34 4.11
CA ARG A 331 -19.49 24.46 5.26
C ARG A 331 -18.89 23.09 4.87
N VAL A 332 -17.79 23.10 4.12
CA VAL A 332 -17.01 21.89 3.78
C VAL A 332 -16.01 21.59 4.91
N ARG A 333 -16.45 20.86 5.93
CA ARG A 333 -15.54 20.14 6.84
C ARG A 333 -15.08 18.85 6.15
N VAL A 334 -14.05 18.94 5.31
CA VAL A 334 -13.32 17.76 4.81
C VAL A 334 -11.83 17.91 5.10
N VAL A 335 -11.45 17.40 6.26
CA VAL A 335 -10.09 16.97 6.57
C VAL A 335 -10.22 15.61 7.26
N ASN A 336 -10.53 14.59 6.47
CA ASN A 336 -10.05 13.25 6.74
C ASN A 336 -8.72 13.17 5.96
N ALA A 337 -7.65 12.71 6.59
CA ALA A 337 -6.34 12.84 5.96
C ALA A 337 -5.29 11.89 6.55
N ILE A 338 -5.32 10.61 6.17
CA ILE A 338 -4.24 9.66 6.53
C ILE A 338 -2.87 10.24 6.12
N ASN A 339 -2.78 10.92 4.96
CA ASN A 339 -1.55 11.61 4.56
C ASN A 339 -1.15 12.71 5.55
N ALA A 340 -2.05 13.65 5.87
CA ALA A 340 -1.69 14.81 6.70
C ALA A 340 -1.37 14.42 8.14
N TRP A 341 -2.09 13.45 8.70
CA TRP A 341 -1.97 13.04 10.09
C TRP A 341 -0.83 12.03 10.32
N HIS A 342 -0.72 11.00 9.48
CA HIS A 342 0.18 9.86 9.72
C HIS A 342 1.37 9.80 8.77
N CYS A 343 1.26 10.37 7.56
CA CYS A 343 2.40 10.59 6.67
C CYS A 343 2.98 12.01 6.74
N ARG A 344 2.46 12.86 7.65
CA ARG A 344 2.84 14.27 7.85
C ARG A 344 2.82 15.11 6.55
N GLY A 345 1.95 14.75 5.60
CA GLY A 345 1.81 15.43 4.31
C GLY A 345 2.89 15.14 3.28
N ARG A 346 3.76 14.13 3.50
CA ARG A 346 4.83 13.72 2.59
C ARG A 346 4.36 12.75 1.49
N CYS A 347 3.38 11.90 1.79
CA CYS A 347 2.94 10.87 0.87
C CYS A 347 2.37 11.45 -0.43
N VAL A 348 2.72 10.84 -1.55
CA VAL A 348 1.98 10.97 -2.82
C VAL A 348 0.57 10.40 -2.61
N VAL A 349 -0.46 10.99 -3.23
CA VAL A 349 -1.86 10.53 -3.09
C VAL A 349 -2.56 10.54 -4.44
N GLY A 350 -3.28 9.46 -4.77
CA GLY A 350 -4.11 9.35 -5.98
C GLY A 350 -4.26 7.92 -6.47
N GLY A 351 -4.69 7.75 -7.72
CA GLY A 351 -4.61 6.45 -8.40
C GLY A 351 -3.16 6.02 -8.59
N GLY A 352 -2.79 4.77 -8.32
CA GLY A 352 -1.40 4.28 -8.40
C GLY A 352 -0.68 4.67 -9.71
N GLY A 353 -1.18 4.20 -10.85
CA GLY A 353 -0.63 4.45 -12.18
C GLY A 353 -0.67 5.93 -12.64
N LYS A 354 -1.38 6.79 -11.89
CA LYS A 354 -1.41 8.24 -12.10
C LYS A 354 -0.50 9.00 -11.13
N GLY A 355 -0.31 8.48 -9.92
CA GLY A 355 0.38 9.16 -8.82
C GLY A 355 1.90 9.03 -8.90
N VAL A 356 2.41 7.87 -9.33
CA VAL A 356 3.86 7.58 -9.38
C VAL A 356 4.48 7.56 -10.77
N GLY A 357 3.68 7.54 -11.83
CA GLY A 357 4.18 7.64 -13.21
C GLY A 357 4.79 6.36 -13.79
N TYR A 358 4.68 5.23 -13.09
CA TYR A 358 4.83 3.87 -13.64
C TYR A 358 3.48 3.15 -13.57
N LEU A 359 3.26 2.15 -14.43
CA LEU A 359 2.02 1.36 -14.47
C LEU A 359 2.29 -0.05 -13.95
N ALA A 360 1.52 -0.51 -12.97
CA ALA A 360 1.64 -1.85 -12.40
C ALA A 360 0.44 -2.71 -12.82
N HIS A 361 0.71 -3.82 -13.50
CA HIS A 361 -0.31 -4.69 -14.07
C HIS A 361 -0.47 -5.96 -13.24
N GLY A 362 -1.71 -6.48 -13.10
CA GLY A 362 -1.97 -7.66 -12.27
C GLY A 362 -1.84 -7.42 -10.75
N THR A 363 -2.11 -6.20 -10.27
CA THR A 363 -2.01 -5.88 -8.83
C THR A 363 -3.21 -6.38 -8.03
N ALA A 364 -2.97 -6.63 -6.74
CA ALA A 364 -4.03 -6.97 -5.78
C ALA A 364 -5.09 -5.86 -5.73
N THR A 365 -4.67 -4.60 -5.67
CA THR A 365 -5.52 -3.40 -5.51
C THR A 365 -6.52 -3.24 -6.65
N ASP A 366 -6.08 -3.38 -7.89
CA ASP A 366 -6.98 -3.32 -9.05
C ASP A 366 -7.95 -4.50 -9.08
N TRP A 367 -7.53 -5.69 -8.65
CA TRP A 367 -8.42 -6.85 -8.55
C TRP A 367 -9.45 -6.73 -7.41
N MET A 368 -9.07 -6.19 -6.24
CA MET A 368 -10.01 -5.88 -5.16
C MET A 368 -11.11 -4.93 -5.63
N TYR A 369 -10.74 -3.88 -6.36
CA TYR A 369 -11.69 -2.86 -6.79
C TYR A 369 -12.53 -3.32 -7.98
N VAL A 370 -11.90 -3.76 -9.07
CA VAL A 370 -12.59 -4.09 -10.34
C VAL A 370 -13.31 -5.42 -10.27
N ALA A 371 -12.62 -6.49 -9.84
CA ALA A 371 -13.15 -7.84 -9.94
C ALA A 371 -13.96 -8.26 -8.69
N ARG A 372 -13.67 -7.67 -7.53
CA ARG A 372 -14.36 -7.99 -6.26
C ARG A 372 -15.32 -6.90 -5.77
N GLY A 373 -15.23 -5.68 -6.30
CA GLY A 373 -16.09 -4.58 -5.88
C GLY A 373 -15.92 -4.20 -4.41
N VAL A 374 -14.70 -4.34 -3.86
CA VAL A 374 -14.39 -3.90 -2.50
C VAL A 374 -14.55 -2.36 -2.44
N PRO A 375 -15.45 -1.82 -1.60
CA PRO A 375 -15.77 -0.38 -1.59
C PRO A 375 -14.54 0.51 -1.38
N VAL A 376 -13.74 0.20 -0.36
CA VAL A 376 -12.50 0.90 -0.04
C VAL A 376 -11.32 -0.02 -0.30
N ALA A 377 -10.54 0.24 -1.34
CA ALA A 377 -9.34 -0.53 -1.69
C ALA A 377 -8.13 0.43 -1.75
N PHE A 378 -7.12 0.18 -0.92
CA PHE A 378 -5.93 1.04 -0.84
C PHE A 378 -4.62 0.24 -0.89
N THR A 379 -3.59 0.87 -1.47
CA THR A 379 -2.18 0.54 -1.21
C THR A 379 -1.56 1.65 -0.37
N TRP A 380 -0.94 1.33 0.76
CA TRP A 380 -0.21 2.27 1.61
C TRP A 380 1.29 1.96 1.56
N GLU A 381 2.06 2.88 1.00
CA GLU A 381 3.52 2.86 1.00
C GLU A 381 4.02 3.66 2.20
N ILE A 382 4.44 2.95 3.25
CA ILE A 382 4.51 3.52 4.61
C ILE A 382 5.84 4.18 4.97
N TYR A 383 6.87 3.90 4.17
CA TYR A 383 8.24 4.35 4.35
C TYR A 383 9.01 4.12 3.06
N GLY A 384 9.87 5.06 2.67
CA GLY A 384 10.93 4.78 1.72
C GLY A 384 12.06 5.80 1.77
N ASP A 385 13.30 5.32 1.77
CA ASP A 385 14.47 6.18 1.65
C ASP A 385 14.82 6.40 0.19
N VAL A 386 14.19 7.40 -0.43
CA VAL A 386 14.55 7.90 -1.77
C VAL A 386 15.96 8.48 -1.83
N ASP A 387 16.59 8.71 -0.68
CA ASP A 387 17.96 9.16 -0.58
C ASP A 387 18.99 8.01 -0.49
N ALA A 388 18.57 6.75 -0.27
CA ALA A 388 19.47 5.59 -0.24
C ALA A 388 20.11 5.27 -1.63
N HIS A 389 21.15 4.44 -1.63
CA HIS A 389 21.72 3.92 -2.87
C HIS A 389 20.84 2.78 -3.42
N TYR A 390 20.72 2.66 -4.75
CA TYR A 390 19.88 1.64 -5.40
C TYR A 390 20.20 0.20 -4.96
N ASP A 391 21.48 -0.12 -4.78
CA ASP A 391 21.93 -1.42 -4.25
C ASP A 391 21.84 -1.55 -2.70
N ASP A 392 21.21 -0.61 -2.00
CA ASP A 392 21.06 -0.59 -0.53
C ASP A 392 19.61 -0.88 -0.12
N CYS A 393 19.11 -2.02 -0.60
CA CYS A 393 17.71 -2.44 -0.50
C CYS A 393 17.15 -2.41 0.92
N PHE A 394 17.98 -2.69 1.95
CA PHE A 394 17.46 -2.62 3.31
C PHE A 394 17.11 -1.19 3.71
N ALA A 395 18.00 -0.21 3.46
CA ALA A 395 17.76 1.19 3.78
C ALA A 395 16.62 1.81 2.94
N MET A 396 16.55 1.47 1.65
CA MET A 396 15.45 1.94 0.77
C MET A 396 14.07 1.56 1.32
N PHE A 397 13.90 0.33 1.81
CA PHE A 397 12.61 -0.24 2.17
C PHE A 397 12.33 -0.22 3.68
N ASN A 398 13.33 0.01 4.54
CA ASN A 398 13.20 -0.14 5.99
C ASN A 398 13.99 0.95 6.76
N PRO A 399 13.37 1.64 7.75
CA PRO A 399 14.04 2.68 8.52
C PRO A 399 15.24 2.17 9.34
N ILE A 400 16.39 2.84 9.19
CA ILE A 400 17.62 2.48 9.88
C ILE A 400 17.61 2.95 11.35
N GLY A 401 17.75 1.98 12.26
CA GLY A 401 17.89 2.20 13.70
C GLY A 401 16.56 2.40 14.44
N LYS A 402 16.56 1.98 15.72
CA LYS A 402 15.35 1.82 16.53
C LYS A 402 14.39 3.01 16.52
N ARG A 403 14.89 4.25 16.66
CA ARG A 403 14.03 5.44 16.71
C ARG A 403 13.26 5.69 15.41
N ALA A 404 13.87 5.43 14.26
CA ALA A 404 13.21 5.63 12.97
C ALA A 404 12.20 4.49 12.70
N HIS A 405 12.55 3.27 13.10
CA HIS A 405 11.64 2.12 13.12
C HIS A 405 10.40 2.39 13.97
N ASP A 406 10.57 2.74 15.25
CA ASP A 406 9.47 2.99 16.18
C ASP A 406 8.55 4.12 15.67
N ASP A 407 9.11 5.22 15.11
CA ASP A 407 8.33 6.32 14.52
C ASP A 407 7.45 5.89 13.33
N VAL A 408 7.90 4.91 12.54
CA VAL A 408 7.08 4.33 11.45
C VAL A 408 6.03 3.39 12.06
N VAL A 409 6.41 2.48 12.96
CA VAL A 409 5.48 1.53 13.59
C VAL A 409 4.33 2.26 14.29
N GLU A 410 4.63 3.20 15.18
CA GLU A 410 3.63 3.97 15.93
C GLU A 410 2.66 4.71 15.01
N ARG A 411 3.17 5.40 13.98
CA ARG A 411 2.32 6.18 13.04
C ARG A 411 1.40 5.30 12.20
N TRP A 412 1.84 4.13 11.76
CA TRP A 412 1.04 3.30 10.86
C TRP A 412 0.12 2.32 11.58
N VAL A 413 0.42 1.95 12.83
CA VAL A 413 -0.59 1.41 13.76
C VAL A 413 -1.67 2.46 14.03
N ALA A 414 -1.28 3.69 14.36
CA ALA A 414 -2.21 4.81 14.56
C ALA A 414 -3.06 5.10 13.31
N ALA A 415 -2.49 5.00 12.10
CA ALA A 415 -3.20 5.14 10.84
C ALA A 415 -4.27 4.06 10.63
N ALA A 416 -3.94 2.79 10.90
CA ALA A 416 -4.89 1.68 10.78
C ALA A 416 -6.07 1.83 11.73
N VAL A 417 -5.84 2.22 12.99
CA VAL A 417 -6.92 2.55 13.95
C VAL A 417 -7.71 3.77 13.50
N THR A 418 -7.03 4.82 13.03
CA THR A 418 -7.64 6.08 12.55
C THR A 418 -8.56 5.84 11.35
N LEU A 419 -8.23 4.91 10.45
CA LEU A 419 -9.03 4.62 9.26
C LEU A 419 -10.45 4.18 9.61
N VAL A 420 -10.60 3.30 10.61
CA VAL A 420 -11.86 2.63 10.96
C VAL A 420 -13.04 3.60 11.13
N PRO A 421 -13.00 4.63 12.00
CA PRO A 421 -14.08 5.60 12.13
C PRO A 421 -14.32 6.43 10.85
N LEU A 422 -13.33 6.60 9.97
CA LEU A 422 -13.47 7.37 8.72
C LEU A 422 -14.27 6.62 7.65
N LEU A 423 -14.31 5.28 7.71
CA LEU A 423 -15.02 4.45 6.74
C LEU A 423 -16.53 4.76 6.67
N ARG A 424 -17.13 5.35 7.73
CA ARG A 424 -18.52 5.82 7.77
C ARG A 424 -18.89 6.83 6.67
N HIS A 425 -17.90 7.50 6.09
CA HIS A 425 -18.11 8.49 5.02
C HIS A 425 -18.22 7.85 3.63
N HIS A 426 -17.90 6.57 3.48
CA HIS A 426 -18.05 5.85 2.22
C HIS A 426 -19.48 5.30 2.06
N PRO A 427 -20.19 5.58 0.95
CA PRO A 427 -21.62 5.26 0.81
C PRO A 427 -21.95 3.76 0.86
N ASP A 428 -21.02 2.91 0.41
CA ASP A 428 -21.20 1.44 0.37
C ASP A 428 -20.51 0.71 1.54
N VAL A 429 -20.17 1.41 2.62
CA VAL A 429 -19.71 0.79 3.88
C VAL A 429 -20.84 0.88 4.92
N PRO A 430 -21.16 -0.20 5.67
CA PRO A 430 -22.15 -0.14 6.75
C PRO A 430 -21.79 0.89 7.82
N ALA A 431 -22.82 1.46 8.45
CA ALA A 431 -22.69 2.38 9.58
C ALA A 431 -21.66 1.90 10.61
N MET A 432 -20.78 2.81 11.03
CA MET A 432 -19.71 2.50 11.99
C MET A 432 -20.18 2.64 13.45
N VAL A 433 -21.29 3.33 13.69
CA VAL A 433 -21.90 3.53 15.03
C VAL A 433 -23.41 3.26 14.97
N GLY A 434 -23.98 2.71 16.05
CA GLY A 434 -25.42 2.53 16.18
C GLY A 434 -26.17 3.88 16.11
N GLY A 435 -27.20 3.95 15.26
CA GLY A 435 -28.02 5.16 15.07
C GLY A 435 -27.82 5.89 13.73
N GLU A 436 -26.72 5.66 13.02
CA GLU A 436 -26.54 6.13 11.65
C GLU A 436 -27.43 5.32 10.68
N ARG A 437 -28.65 5.80 10.40
CA ARG A 437 -29.53 5.18 9.38
C ARG A 437 -28.95 5.36 7.99
N ALA A 438 -28.41 4.29 7.41
CA ALA A 438 -28.15 4.20 5.98
C ALA A 438 -29.47 4.42 5.21
N SER A 439 -29.47 5.36 4.26
CA SER A 439 -30.53 5.43 3.26
C SER A 439 -30.35 4.27 2.26
N PRO A 440 -31.42 3.60 1.80
CA PRO A 440 -31.29 2.43 0.95
C PRO A 440 -30.78 2.82 -0.45
N THR A 441 -29.47 2.65 -0.68
CA THR A 441 -28.89 2.76 -2.02
C THR A 441 -29.35 1.58 -2.88
N LYS A 442 -29.77 1.87 -4.11
CA LYS A 442 -30.20 0.84 -5.05
C LYS A 442 -28.99 0.01 -5.48
N LYS A 443 -29.17 -1.30 -5.47
CA LYS A 443 -28.27 -2.31 -6.04
C LYS A 443 -27.65 -1.81 -7.37
N PRO A 444 -26.32 -1.83 -7.54
CA PRO A 444 -25.71 -1.42 -8.81
C PRO A 444 -26.19 -2.32 -9.96
N PRO A 445 -26.33 -1.79 -11.18
CA PRO A 445 -26.69 -2.61 -12.34
C PRO A 445 -25.59 -3.63 -12.61
N ALA A 446 -25.97 -4.86 -12.96
CA ALA A 446 -25.02 -5.86 -13.40
C ALA A 446 -24.32 -5.39 -14.68
N ALA A 447 -23.01 -5.18 -14.62
CA ALA A 447 -22.20 -4.97 -15.82
C ALA A 447 -22.26 -6.24 -16.68
N ALA A 448 -22.48 -6.07 -17.98
CA ALA A 448 -22.69 -7.17 -18.91
C ALA A 448 -21.41 -7.99 -19.11
N ALA A 449 -21.33 -9.14 -18.45
CA ALA A 449 -20.36 -10.19 -18.75
C ALA A 449 -20.89 -11.05 -19.91
N ASP A 450 -20.73 -10.59 -21.14
CA ASP A 450 -21.09 -11.37 -22.33
C ASP A 450 -20.17 -11.07 -23.53
N ALA A 451 -18.96 -11.65 -23.50
CA ALA A 451 -18.07 -11.74 -24.65
C ALA A 451 -17.00 -12.84 -24.47
N GLU A 452 -17.38 -14.12 -24.40
CA GLU A 452 -16.59 -15.24 -24.95
C GLU A 452 -17.27 -16.62 -24.79
N ARG A 453 -18.23 -16.95 -25.67
CA ARG A 453 -18.44 -18.35 -26.10
C ARG A 453 -19.34 -18.49 -27.33
N ARG A 454 -18.73 -18.85 -28.48
CA ARG A 454 -19.04 -20.02 -29.33
C ARG A 454 -18.61 -19.78 -30.78
N SER A 455 -17.56 -20.49 -31.20
CA SER A 455 -17.39 -20.88 -32.59
C SER A 455 -18.12 -22.20 -32.86
N ALA A 456 -18.44 -22.44 -34.14
CA ALA A 456 -18.91 -23.67 -34.80
C ALA A 456 -20.44 -23.89 -34.98
N GLY A 457 -20.87 -23.90 -36.25
CA GLY A 457 -22.01 -24.72 -36.72
C GLY A 457 -23.00 -24.10 -37.71
N GLY A 458 -22.76 -24.24 -39.04
CA GLY A 458 -23.76 -24.07 -40.11
C GLY A 458 -24.19 -22.63 -40.46
N GLY A 459 -24.69 -22.32 -41.66
CA GLY A 459 -24.86 -23.16 -42.86
C GLY A 459 -26.03 -22.67 -43.75
N GLY A 460 -25.74 -21.89 -44.80
CA GLY A 460 -26.75 -21.28 -45.70
C GLY A 460 -27.45 -20.04 -45.11
N GLY A 461 -27.96 -19.09 -45.87
CA GLY A 461 -27.93 -18.85 -47.32
C GLY A 461 -29.04 -17.87 -47.73
N GLY A 462 -28.81 -17.00 -48.73
CA GLY A 462 -29.88 -16.27 -49.43
C GLY A 462 -30.10 -14.77 -49.12
N THR A 463 -29.52 -13.94 -50.00
CA THR A 463 -30.17 -12.80 -50.71
C THR A 463 -30.76 -11.56 -50.00
N ALA A 464 -30.43 -10.41 -50.62
CA ALA A 464 -31.26 -9.21 -50.86
C ALA A 464 -31.21 -8.01 -49.88
N ALA A 465 -30.58 -6.93 -50.38
CA ALA A 465 -30.96 -5.53 -50.16
C ALA A 465 -31.48 -4.97 -51.53
N PRO A 466 -31.74 -3.66 -51.75
CA PRO A 466 -31.88 -2.51 -50.85
C PRO A 466 -33.13 -1.62 -51.16
N ARG A 467 -33.33 -0.53 -50.37
CA ARG A 467 -33.94 0.79 -50.74
C ARG A 467 -33.89 1.68 -49.47
N ALA A 468 -33.40 2.93 -49.38
CA ALA A 468 -33.13 4.07 -50.28
C ALA A 468 -34.16 5.22 -50.12
N GLY A 469 -33.66 6.41 -49.74
CA GLY A 469 -34.35 7.71 -49.73
C GLY A 469 -35.11 8.07 -48.44
N ASN A 470 -35.27 9.34 -48.06
CA ASN A 470 -34.58 10.57 -48.49
C ASN A 470 -34.84 11.71 -47.48
N GLU A 471 -34.19 12.85 -47.72
CA GLU A 471 -34.60 14.22 -47.32
C GLU A 471 -34.33 14.78 -45.92
N ALA A 472 -34.01 16.07 -45.95
CA ALA A 472 -33.76 16.96 -44.83
C ALA A 472 -34.75 18.12 -44.90
N ALA A 473 -35.12 18.69 -43.75
CA ALA A 473 -35.71 20.02 -43.67
C ALA A 473 -35.31 20.69 -42.35
N ALA A 474 -34.92 21.95 -42.43
CA ALA A 474 -34.68 22.82 -41.27
C ALA A 474 -35.83 23.83 -41.15
N SER A 475 -36.14 24.26 -39.92
CA SER A 475 -36.40 25.68 -39.61
C SER A 475 -36.86 25.91 -38.15
N SER A 476 -36.27 26.92 -37.49
CA SER A 476 -36.92 27.92 -36.60
C SER A 476 -37.73 27.46 -35.35
N SER A 477 -37.85 28.22 -34.25
CA SER A 477 -37.13 29.40 -33.72
C SER A 477 -37.76 29.82 -32.39
N SER A 478 -36.96 30.23 -31.40
CA SER A 478 -37.21 31.26 -30.36
C SER A 478 -36.23 31.02 -29.20
N SER A 479 -35.34 31.92 -28.77
CA SER A 479 -35.38 33.37 -28.54
C SER A 479 -36.01 33.79 -27.20
N SER A 480 -35.19 33.90 -26.16
CA SER A 480 -35.29 35.00 -25.21
C SER A 480 -33.91 35.39 -24.69
N SER A 481 -33.68 36.70 -24.65
CA SER A 481 -32.39 37.35 -24.35
C SER A 481 -32.45 38.05 -23.00
N SER A 482 -31.33 38.13 -22.28
CA SER A 482 -30.98 39.34 -21.51
C SER A 482 -29.48 39.38 -21.27
N SER A 483 -28.87 40.57 -21.34
CA SER A 483 -27.41 40.72 -21.25
C SER A 483 -27.03 42.11 -20.73
N ILE A 484 -25.87 42.20 -20.04
CA ILE A 484 -25.09 43.44 -19.76
C ILE A 484 -25.76 44.31 -18.64
N PRO A 485 -25.03 44.98 -17.70
CA PRO A 485 -23.66 45.48 -17.85
C PRO A 485 -22.61 45.14 -16.78
N ARG A 486 -21.36 45.12 -17.26
CA ARG A 486 -20.16 45.46 -16.49
C ARG A 486 -20.00 46.99 -16.45
N PHE A 487 -19.58 47.54 -15.31
CA PHE A 487 -18.87 48.82 -15.24
C PHE A 487 -17.74 48.69 -14.21
N ALA A 488 -16.64 49.41 -14.41
CA ALA A 488 -15.45 49.39 -13.55
C ALA A 488 -15.09 50.82 -13.09
N PHE A 489 -14.66 51.01 -11.83
CA PHE A 489 -13.92 52.19 -11.33
C PHE A 489 -13.41 51.94 -9.88
N VAL A 490 -12.39 52.64 -9.34
CA VAL A 490 -10.96 52.49 -9.71
C VAL A 490 -10.02 52.82 -8.50
N LEU A 491 -8.91 52.07 -8.36
CA LEU A 491 -7.68 52.34 -7.57
C LEU A 491 -7.65 52.41 -6.02
N ALA A 492 -6.44 52.10 -5.52
CA ALA A 492 -5.80 52.47 -4.23
C ALA A 492 -6.28 51.76 -2.93
N CYS A 493 -5.43 51.47 -1.93
CA CYS A 493 -3.99 51.76 -1.77
C CYS A 493 -3.25 50.65 -0.98
N ALA A 494 -1.93 50.79 -0.79
CA ALA A 494 -1.02 49.78 -0.23
C ALA A 494 -0.83 49.84 1.30
N ALA A 495 -0.01 48.91 1.81
CA ALA A 495 0.39 48.66 3.22
C ALA A 495 -0.66 47.90 4.07
N ALA A 496 -0.28 47.05 5.04
CA ALA A 496 1.03 46.89 5.66
C ALA A 496 1.44 45.42 5.89
N CYS A 497 2.74 45.19 5.98
CA CYS A 497 3.33 43.97 6.53
C CYS A 497 3.73 44.21 7.99
N ALA A 498 3.84 43.12 8.76
CA ALA A 498 4.43 43.00 10.11
C ALA A 498 3.54 43.19 11.36
N CYS A 499 3.83 42.31 12.33
CA CYS A 499 3.52 42.34 13.77
C CYS A 499 2.07 42.14 14.24
N TYR A 500 1.85 41.05 14.97
CA TYR A 500 1.67 41.15 16.44
C TYR A 500 2.09 39.87 17.19
N HIS A 501 3.27 39.92 17.81
CA HIS A 501 3.58 39.11 18.99
C HIS A 501 2.88 39.78 20.19
N CYS A 502 2.11 39.04 21.01
CA CYS A 502 1.52 39.61 22.22
C CYS A 502 2.01 38.89 23.48
N ALA A 503 3.16 39.33 23.98
CA ALA A 503 3.63 39.00 25.33
C ALA A 503 3.22 40.13 26.29
N GLY A 504 2.39 39.82 27.29
CA GLY A 504 1.94 40.79 28.29
C GLY A 504 3.10 41.30 29.18
N ARG A 505 3.41 42.60 29.12
CA ARG A 505 4.46 43.21 29.94
C ARG A 505 3.95 43.71 31.30
N ARG A 506 4.73 43.44 32.34
CA ARG A 506 4.64 44.02 33.70
C ARG A 506 4.70 45.56 33.68
N ARG A 507 4.02 46.21 34.64
CA ARG A 507 4.41 47.54 35.18
C ARG A 507 4.80 47.42 36.65
N ARG A 508 5.79 48.21 37.07
CA ARG A 508 6.32 48.29 38.46
C ARG A 508 5.73 49.49 39.21
N GLY A 509 5.40 49.31 40.49
CA GLY A 509 5.33 50.37 41.51
C GLY A 509 6.42 50.16 42.57
N LYS A 510 6.85 51.21 43.29
CA LYS A 510 8.01 51.18 44.24
C LYS A 510 7.59 51.43 45.70
N ARG A 511 8.51 51.08 46.63
CA ARG A 511 8.60 51.44 48.09
C ARG A 511 7.79 50.52 49.05
N ALA A 512 8.24 50.16 50.26
CA ALA A 512 9.55 50.33 50.94
C ALA A 512 9.78 49.34 52.14
N ARG A 513 11.05 49.13 52.52
CA ARG A 513 11.65 48.77 53.85
C ARG A 513 11.03 47.64 54.74
N SER A 514 11.72 46.47 54.82
CA SER A 514 12.62 46.01 55.93
C SER A 514 12.11 45.93 57.41
N PRO A 515 12.60 45.03 58.31
CA PRO A 515 13.21 43.67 58.19
C PRO A 515 12.77 42.63 59.28
N ARG A 516 13.50 41.49 59.37
CA ARG A 516 13.62 40.44 60.43
C ARG A 516 12.80 39.15 60.15
N GLY A 517 13.36 37.92 60.25
CA GLY A 517 14.77 37.51 60.43
C GLY A 517 14.94 36.00 60.73
N ARG A 518 16.20 35.53 60.85
CA ARG A 518 16.69 34.18 61.27
C ARG A 518 16.48 33.05 60.22
N ARG A 519 17.57 32.43 59.70
CA ARG A 519 18.29 31.21 60.17
C ARG A 519 17.34 29.98 60.20
N LEU A 520 17.64 28.84 59.56
CA LEU A 520 18.85 28.00 59.66
C LEU A 520 19.16 27.18 58.38
N VAL A 521 20.46 26.99 58.09
CA VAL A 521 21.21 25.71 57.85
C VAL A 521 20.64 24.63 56.89
N GLY A 522 21.45 24.21 55.89
CA GLY A 522 21.29 22.96 55.09
C GLY A 522 22.18 21.82 55.61
N PRO A 523 22.88 21.02 54.77
CA PRO A 523 22.49 20.39 53.50
C PRO A 523 22.88 18.87 53.45
N PHE A 524 22.74 18.25 52.27
CA PHE A 524 23.40 16.99 51.78
C PHE A 524 22.85 15.58 52.09
N ALA A 525 23.07 14.73 51.06
CA ALA A 525 23.04 13.25 50.98
C ALA A 525 21.66 12.56 51.10
N VAL A 526 21.36 11.51 50.32
CA VAL A 526 22.16 10.71 49.35
C VAL A 526 21.54 10.79 47.96
#